data_AF-A0A1W1XW78-F1
#
_entry.id   AF-A0A1W1XW78-F1
#
_cell.length_a   1.000
_cell.length_b   1.000
_cell.length_c   1.000
_cell.angle_alpha   90.00
_cell.angle_beta   90.00
_cell.angle_gamma   90.00
#
_symmetry.space_group_name_H-M   'P 1'
#
loop_
_entity.id
_entity.type
_entity.pdbx_description
1 polymer ?
#
loop_
_entity_poly.entity_id
_entity_poly.type
_entity_poly.pdbx_seq_one_letter_code
_entity_poly.pdbx_strand_id
1 'polypeptide(L)'
;MATAPRFRFSESAAIRKHVLRISNELVELLVARPQAPSLAGARWLHAEDLAGASDALRAEGQRLLGLYLYLDDSGTVTEIRLPKMAEVVLH
;
A
#
# COMPACT_ATOMS: atom_id res chain seq x y z
N MET A 1 23.61 7.72 1.66
CA MET A 1 23.21 7.02 0.42
C MET A 1 21.74 6.69 0.56
N ALA A 2 20.86 7.26 -0.27
CA ALA A 2 19.43 6.96 -0.27
C ALA A 2 19.23 5.68 -1.08
N THR A 3 19.03 4.56 -0.40
CA THR A 3 18.71 3.28 -1.03
C THR A 3 17.30 3.40 -1.61
N ALA A 4 17.17 3.40 -2.93
CA ALA A 4 15.86 3.38 -3.57
C ALA A 4 15.10 2.11 -3.12
N PRO A 5 13.80 2.20 -2.78
CA PRO A 5 13.01 1.04 -2.42
C PRO A 5 13.01 0.03 -3.57
N ARG A 6 13.33 -1.23 -3.26
CA ARG A 6 13.44 -2.29 -4.27
C ARG A 6 12.08 -2.98 -4.37
N PHE A 7 11.39 -2.73 -5.48
CA PHE A 7 10.11 -3.37 -5.76
C PHE A 7 10.35 -4.70 -6.48
N ARG A 8 10.14 -5.82 -5.78
CA ARG A 8 10.05 -7.14 -6.40
C ARG A 8 8.68 -7.73 -6.12
N PHE A 9 7.70 -7.36 -6.93
CA PHE A 9 6.37 -7.93 -6.82
C PHE A 9 6.44 -9.42 -7.16
N SER A 10 6.06 -10.26 -6.19
CA SER A 10 5.76 -11.67 -6.48
C SER A 10 4.58 -11.73 -7.47
N GLU A 11 4.48 -12.81 -8.26
CA GLU A 11 3.32 -12.99 -9.15
C GLU A 11 2.01 -12.89 -8.38
N SER A 12 1.95 -13.44 -7.16
CA SER A 12 0.78 -13.34 -6.28
C SER A 12 0.44 -11.90 -5.88
N ALA A 13 1.44 -11.06 -5.57
CA ALA A 13 1.23 -9.65 -5.24
C ALA A 13 0.81 -8.84 -6.47
N ALA A 14 1.43 -9.08 -7.62
CA ALA A 14 1.10 -8.41 -8.87
C ALA A 14 -0.34 -8.73 -9.33
N ILE A 15 -0.72 -10.01 -9.30
CA ILE A 15 -2.07 -10.50 -9.61
C ILE A 15 -3.08 -9.83 -8.67
N ARG A 16 -2.83 -9.85 -7.35
CA ARG A 16 -3.76 -9.20 -6.39
C ARG A 16 -3.85 -7.70 -6.61
N LYS A 17 -2.74 -7.02 -6.87
CA LYS A 17 -2.76 -5.59 -7.20
C LYS A 17 -3.63 -5.30 -8.43
N HIS A 18 -3.54 -6.12 -9.47
CA HIS A 18 -4.36 -5.98 -10.68
C HIS A 18 -5.86 -6.15 -10.36
N VAL A 19 -6.20 -7.08 -9.46
CA VAL A 19 -7.56 -7.24 -8.95
C VAL A 19 -8.01 -6.03 -8.12
N LEU A 20 -7.12 -5.45 -7.30
CA LEU A 20 -7.43 -4.34 -6.40
C LEU A 20 -7.39 -2.95 -7.08
N ARG A 21 -6.89 -2.84 -8.32
CA ARG A 21 -6.77 -1.59 -9.10
C ARG A 21 -6.08 -0.44 -8.34
N ILE A 22 -4.97 -0.74 -7.68
CA ILE A 22 -4.17 0.26 -6.92
C ILE A 22 -3.02 0.76 -7.81
N SER A 23 -2.69 2.04 -7.75
CA SER A 23 -1.55 2.62 -8.47
C SER A 23 -0.19 2.18 -7.91
N ASN A 24 0.85 2.15 -8.75
CA ASN A 24 2.22 1.94 -8.27
C ASN A 24 2.66 3.08 -7.35
N GLU A 25 2.31 4.32 -7.69
CA GLU A 25 2.68 5.51 -6.94
C GLU A 25 2.22 5.44 -5.48
N LEU A 26 1.03 4.86 -5.20
CA LEU A 26 0.54 4.72 -3.84
C LEU A 26 1.35 3.69 -3.05
N VAL A 27 1.76 2.60 -3.70
CA VAL A 27 2.63 1.58 -3.09
C VAL A 27 4.01 2.16 -2.81
N GLU A 28 4.58 2.92 -3.76
CA GLU A 28 5.87 3.58 -3.61
C GLU A 28 5.86 4.59 -2.46
N LEU A 29 4.81 5.40 -2.38
CA LEU A 29 4.58 6.35 -1.28
C LEU A 29 4.64 5.63 0.08
N LEU A 30 3.94 4.50 0.20
CA LEU A 30 3.85 3.74 1.45
C LEU A 30 5.17 3.09 1.86
N VAL A 31 5.94 2.59 0.89
CA VAL A 31 7.25 1.98 1.14
C VAL A 31 8.31 3.05 1.43
N ALA A 32 8.21 4.24 0.83
CA ALA A 32 9.19 5.31 0.99
C ALA A 32 9.08 6.07 2.33
N ARG A 33 7.93 6.01 3.03
CA ARG A 33 7.75 6.73 4.30
C ARG A 33 8.30 5.93 5.49
N PRO A 34 9.25 6.49 6.26
CA PRO A 34 9.78 5.83 7.44
C PRO A 34 8.76 5.83 8.60
N GLN A 35 8.30 4.62 8.94
CA GLN A 35 7.77 4.14 10.22
C GLN A 35 6.62 4.90 10.92
N ALA A 36 5.41 4.34 10.76
CA ALA A 36 4.62 3.94 11.93
C ALA A 36 5.00 2.46 12.25
N PRO A 37 4.95 2.00 13.52
CA PRO A 37 5.44 0.67 13.88
C PRO A 37 4.74 -0.42 13.06
N SER A 38 5.49 -1.03 12.13
CA SER A 38 5.04 -2.20 11.39
C SER A 38 5.08 -3.39 12.34
N LEU A 39 3.94 -3.71 12.93
CA LEU A 39 3.78 -5.02 13.55
C LEU A 39 4.00 -6.09 12.47
N ALA A 40 5.06 -6.89 12.61
CA ALA A 40 5.34 -8.06 11.77
C ALA A 40 5.44 -7.81 10.26
N GLY A 41 6.11 -6.72 9.83
CA GLY A 41 6.35 -6.47 8.41
C GLY A 41 5.13 -5.90 7.65
N ALA A 42 4.02 -5.61 8.34
CA ALA A 42 2.85 -4.97 7.72
C ALA A 42 2.93 -3.43 7.77
N ARG A 43 2.75 -2.75 6.63
CA ARG A 43 2.62 -1.28 6.52
C ARG A 43 1.21 -0.89 6.14
N TRP A 44 0.52 -0.21 7.06
CA TRP A 44 -0.82 0.34 6.85
C TRP A 44 -0.77 1.72 6.21
N LEU A 45 -1.72 2.00 5.32
CA LEU A 45 -1.99 3.31 4.76
C LEU A 45 -2.81 4.14 5.75
N HIS A 46 -2.20 5.19 6.27
CA HIS A 46 -2.85 6.17 7.12
C HIS A 46 -3.05 7.49 6.38
N ALA A 47 -3.95 8.33 6.89
CA ALA A 47 -4.23 9.64 6.32
C ALA A 47 -2.98 10.56 6.30
N GLU A 48 -2.08 10.40 7.27
CA GLU A 48 -0.81 11.12 7.36
C GLU A 48 0.18 10.78 6.24
N ASP A 49 0.10 9.58 5.65
CA ASP A 49 0.94 9.19 4.52
C ASP A 49 0.61 10.00 3.27
N LEU A 50 -0.65 10.42 3.16
CA LEU A 50 -1.16 11.21 2.05
C LEU A 50 -0.87 12.71 2.22
N ALA A 51 -0.32 13.12 3.37
CA ALA A 51 0.04 14.51 3.62
C ALA A 51 1.21 14.92 2.72
N GLY A 52 0.94 15.70 1.67
CA GLY A 52 1.92 16.08 0.65
C GLY A 52 1.90 15.22 -0.61
N ALA A 53 1.00 14.23 -0.71
CA ALA A 53 0.71 13.56 -1.97
C ALA A 53 -0.03 14.50 -2.95
N SER A 54 0.07 14.24 -4.26
CA SER A 54 -0.74 14.92 -5.27
C SER A 54 -2.24 14.72 -5.01
N ASP A 55 -3.09 15.60 -5.53
CA ASP A 55 -4.54 15.50 -5.26
C ASP A 55 -5.14 14.20 -5.82
N ALA A 56 -4.66 13.72 -6.97
CA ALA A 56 -5.07 12.44 -7.54
C ALA A 56 -4.68 11.26 -6.64
N LEU A 57 -3.45 11.24 -6.15
CA LEU A 57 -2.95 10.18 -5.28
C LEU A 57 -3.59 10.24 -3.88
N ARG A 58 -3.90 11.45 -3.39
CA ARG A 58 -4.65 11.66 -2.15
C ARG A 58 -6.08 11.13 -2.28
N ALA A 59 -6.79 11.43 -3.36
CA ALA A 59 -8.15 10.93 -3.59
C ALA A 59 -8.19 9.40 -3.76
N GLU A 60 -7.18 8.82 -4.39
CA GLU A 60 -7.02 7.36 -4.43
C GLU A 60 -6.75 6.78 -3.04
N GLY A 61 -5.74 7.30 -2.34
CA GLY A 61 -5.37 6.82 -1.02
C GLY A 61 -6.47 6.97 0.02
N GLN A 62 -7.27 8.03 -0.05
CA GLN A 62 -8.43 8.23 0.81
C GLN A 62 -9.48 7.13 0.65
N ARG A 63 -9.74 6.67 -0.59
CA ARG A 63 -10.66 5.56 -0.88
C ARG A 63 -10.13 4.21 -0.37
N LEU A 64 -8.81 4.11 -0.22
CA LEU A 64 -8.11 2.89 0.16
C LEU A 64 -7.59 2.95 1.60
N LEU A 65 -8.06 3.88 2.44
CA LEU A 65 -7.64 3.96 3.84
C LEU A 65 -7.87 2.62 4.54
N GLY A 66 -6.85 2.18 5.29
CA GLY A 66 -6.80 0.85 5.89
C GLY A 66 -6.26 -0.25 4.97
N LEU A 67 -5.86 0.08 3.73
CA LEU A 67 -4.99 -0.77 2.93
C LEU A 67 -3.72 -1.07 3.71
N TYR A 68 -3.22 -2.30 3.62
CA TYR A 68 -1.93 -2.65 4.18
C TYR A 68 -1.12 -3.53 3.25
N LEU A 69 0.20 -3.33 3.30
CA LEU A 69 1.21 -4.05 2.54
C LEU A 69 1.98 -4.97 3.50
N TYR A 70 2.29 -6.19 3.11
CA TYR A 70 3.33 -6.97 3.79
C TYR A 70 4.66 -6.80 3.07
N LEU A 71 5.68 -6.57 3.88
CA LEU A 71 7.07 -6.45 3.50
C LEU A 71 7.84 -7.61 4.14
N ASP A 72 8.74 -8.23 3.38
CA ASP A 72 9.73 -9.15 3.94
C ASP A 72 10.91 -8.40 4.58
N ASP A 73 11.84 -9.14 5.17
CA ASP A 73 13.04 -8.59 5.85
C ASP A 73 13.97 -7.82 4.89
N SER A 74 13.80 -7.98 3.58
CA SER A 74 14.54 -7.24 2.54
C SER A 74 13.84 -5.95 2.10
N GLY A 75 12.65 -5.67 2.64
CA GLY A 75 11.82 -4.53 2.25
C GLY A 75 11.02 -4.77 0.95
N THR A 76 10.90 -6.02 0.51
CA THR A 76 10.13 -6.38 -0.69
C THR A 76 8.65 -6.55 -0.35
N VAL A 77 7.77 -5.95 -1.16
CA VAL A 77 6.31 -6.15 -1.04
C VAL A 77 5.91 -7.56 -1.46
N THR A 78 5.47 -8.37 -0.50
CA THR A 78 5.06 -9.76 -0.72
C THR A 78 3.55 -9.93 -0.84
N GLU A 79 2.77 -9.01 -0.25
CA GLU A 79 1.30 -9.07 -0.27
C GLU A 79 0.67 -7.68 -0.11
N ILE A 80 -0.51 -7.50 -0.70
CA ILE A 80 -1.34 -6.29 -0.59
C ILE A 80 -2.74 -6.70 -0.18
N ARG A 81 -3.28 -6.04 0.83
CA ARG A 81 -4.61 -6.31 1.40
C ARG A 81 -5.36 -5.00 1.56
N LEU A 82 -6.66 -5.05 1.27
CA LEU A 82 -7.58 -4.00 1.67
C LEU A 82 -8.24 -4.41 2.99
N PRO A 83 -8.68 -3.44 3.81
CA PRO A 83 -9.62 -3.77 4.85
C PRO A 83 -10.83 -4.39 4.13
N LYS A 84 -11.48 -5.36 4.75
CA LYS A 84 -12.83 -5.76 4.32
C LYS A 84 -13.71 -4.51 4.46
N MET A 85 -13.72 -3.64 3.46
CA MET A 85 -14.83 -2.73 3.29
C MET A 85 -16.03 -3.65 3.15
N ALA A 86 -16.98 -3.49 4.08
CA ALA A 86 -18.24 -4.19 4.12
C ALA A 86 -18.71 -4.42 2.69
N GLU A 87 -19.11 -5.65 2.38
CA GLU A 87 -19.87 -5.95 1.17
C GLU A 87 -20.79 -4.76 0.92
N VAL A 88 -20.51 -3.98 -0.12
CA VAL A 88 -21.54 -3.15 -0.70
C VAL A 88 -22.47 -4.18 -1.29
N VAL A 89 -23.45 -4.59 -0.48
CA VAL A 89 -24.60 -5.34 -0.92
C VAL A 89 -25.26 -4.42 -1.92
N LEU A 90 -24.98 -4.66 -3.19
CA LEU A 90 -25.77 -4.14 -4.30
C LEU A 90 -27.14 -4.82 -4.15
N HIS A 91 -28.05 -4.13 -3.47
CA HIS A 91 -29.49 -4.40 -3.53
C HIS A 91 -30.06 -3.80 -4.80
#